data_AF-A0A947SDW7-F1
#
_entry.id   AF-A0A947SDW7-F1
#
_cell.length_a   1.000
_cell.length_b   1.000
_cell.length_c   1.000
_cell.angle_alpha   90.00
_cell.angle_beta   90.00
_cell.angle_gamma   90.00
#
_symmetry.space_group_name_H-M   'P 1'
#
loop_
_entity.id
_entity.type
_entity.pdbx_description
1 polymer ?
#
loop_
_entity_poly.entity_id
_entity_poly.type
_entity_poly.pdbx_seq_one_letter_code
_entity_poly.pdbx_strand_id
1 'polypeptide(L)' 'MTLSLILTKVKCYLKDYQSIREAKQGIGNYLAFYNHDRLHQSLNYLTPVEVHFN' A
#
# COMPACT_ATOMS: atom_id res chain seq x y z
N MET A 1 20.55 -5.89 12.64
CA MET A 1 19.44 -6.11 13.59
C MET A 1 18.38 -5.01 13.43
N THR A 2 17.81 -4.84 12.24
CA THR A 2 16.65 -3.94 12.00
C THR A 2 15.77 -4.48 10.87
N LEU A 3 15.77 -5.81 10.66
CA LEU A 3 14.83 -6.51 9.79
C LEU A 3 13.46 -6.75 10.45
N SER A 4 13.22 -6.14 11.62
CA SER A 4 12.00 -6.36 12.42
C SER A 4 10.81 -5.45 12.05
N LEU A 5 10.91 -4.64 10.98
CA LEU A 5 9.88 -3.61 10.70
C LEU A 5 9.32 -3.59 9.27
N ILE A 6 9.80 -4.45 8.36
CA ILE A 6 9.28 -4.50 6.98
C ILE A 6 8.12 -5.51 6.85
N LEU A 7 8.07 -6.56 7.68
CA LEU A 7 7.06 -7.63 7.55
C LEU A 7 5.81 -7.43 8.42
N THR A 8 5.85 -6.61 9.47
CA THR A 8 4.75 -6.50 10.44
C THR A 8 3.67 -5.47 10.08
N LYS A 9 3.83 -4.73 8.97
CA LYS A 9 2.93 -3.61 8.62
C LYS A 9 2.25 -3.76 7.26
N VAL A 10 2.10 -4.98 6.75
CA VAL A 10 0.79 -5.34 6.17
C VAL A 10 -0.12 -5.54 7.38
N LYS A 11 -0.41 -4.46 8.12
CA LYS A 11 -1.47 -4.51 9.11
C LYS A 11 -2.67 -4.97 8.31
N CYS A 12 -3.17 -6.13 8.68
CA CYS A 12 -4.40 -6.70 8.18
C CYS A 12 -5.43 -5.58 8.18
N TYR A 13 -5.64 -4.92 7.03
CA TYR A 13 -6.69 -3.94 6.86
C TYR A 13 -7.98 -4.74 6.67
N LEU A 14 -8.34 -5.51 7.69
CA LEU A 14 -9.69 -6.02 7.86
C LEU A 14 -10.52 -4.82 8.28
N LYS A 15 -10.79 -3.95 7.31
CA LYS A 15 -11.91 -3.03 7.41
C LYS A 15 -13.15 -3.88 7.23
N ASP A 16 -14.05 -3.83 8.20
CA ASP A 16 -15.33 -4.53 8.13
C ASP A 16 -16.24 -3.77 7.15
N TYR A 17 -15.99 -3.97 5.86
CA TYR A 17 -16.73 -3.32 4.80
C TYR A 17 -18.17 -3.80 4.84
N GLN A 18 -19.10 -2.88 5.08
CA GLN A 18 -20.51 -3.20 5.23
C GLN A 18 -21.19 -3.45 3.87
N SER A 19 -20.51 -3.12 2.76
CA SER A 19 -20.97 -3.40 1.41
C SER A 19 -19.82 -3.58 0.41
N ILE A 20 -20.10 -4.28 -0.70
CA ILE A 20 -19.15 -4.43 -1.82
C ILE A 20 -18.72 -3.07 -2.38
N ARG A 21 -19.63 -2.08 -2.40
CA ARG A 21 -19.32 -0.73 -2.87
C ARG A 21 -18.26 -0.07 -1.98
N GLU A 22 -18.43 -0.18 -0.67
CA GLU A 22 -17.47 0.36 0.30
C GLU A 22 -16.12 -0.36 0.20
N ALA A 23 -16.13 -1.69 0.03
CA ALA A 23 -14.92 -2.47 -0.17
C ALA A 23 -14.16 -2.02 -1.43
N LYS A 24 -14.86 -1.87 -2.56
CA LYS A 24 -14.25 -1.40 -3.81
C LYS A 24 -13.62 -0.01 -3.65
N GLN A 25 -14.31 0.90 -2.98
CA GLN A 25 -13.79 2.25 -2.73
C GLN A 25 -12.59 2.22 -1.78
N GLY A 26 -12.65 1.45 -0.69
CA GLY A 26 -11.55 1.31 0.26
C GLY A 26 -10.29 0.70 -0.36
N ILE A 27 -10.46 -0.37 -1.15
CA ILE A 27 -9.37 -1.01 -1.88
C ILE A 27 -8.80 -0.06 -2.93
N GLY A 28 -9.65 0.62 -3.71
CA GLY A 28 -9.22 1.59 -4.72
C GLY A 28 -8.38 2.72 -4.12
N ASN A 29 -8.84 3.29 -3.01
CA ASN A 29 -8.11 4.33 -2.30
C ASN A 29 -6.76 3.83 -1.76
N TYR A 30 -6.72 2.61 -1.22
CA TYR A 30 -5.49 2.00 -0.75
C TYR A 30 -4.49 1.76 -1.88
N LEU A 31 -4.95 1.26 -3.03
CA LEU A 31 -4.10 1.03 -4.20
C LEU A 31 -3.53 2.33 -4.76
N ALA A 32 -4.34 3.39 -4.82
CA ALA A 32 -3.87 4.72 -5.24
C ALA A 32 -2.73 5.23 -4.33
N PHE A 33 -2.94 5.19 -3.01
CA PHE A 33 -1.93 5.56 -2.03
C PHE A 33 -0.66 4.69 -2.14
N TYR A 34 -0.81 3.37 -2.29
CA TYR A 34 0.32 2.46 -2.43
C TYR A 34 1.16 2.78 -3.67
N ASN A 35 0.51 3.06 -4.79
CA ASN A 35 1.17 3.27 -6.07
C ASN A 35 1.83 4.66 -6.20
N HIS A 36 1.25 5.70 -5.59
CA HIS A 36 1.67 7.08 -5.81
C HIS A 36 2.33 7.76 -4.61
N ASP A 37 2.03 7.35 -3.38
CA ASP A 37 2.45 8.10 -2.20
C ASP A 37 3.40 7.29 -1.29
N ARG A 38 3.31 5.96 -1.37
CA ARG A 38 4.13 5.09 -0.53
C ARG A 38 5.53 4.95 -1.11
N LEU A 39 6.52 5.46 -0.38
CA LEU A 39 7.93 5.25 -0.72
C LEU A 39 8.37 3.86 -0.25
N HIS A 40 9.09 3.14 -1.11
CA HIS A 40 9.58 1.80 -0.83
C HIS A 40 11.10 1.81 -0.69
N GLN A 41 11.60 1.41 0.49
CA GLN A 41 13.06 1.32 0.73
C GLN A 41 13.75 0.37 -0.26
N SER A 42 13.07 -0.71 -0.67
CA SER A 42 13.56 -1.65 -1.70
C SER A 42 13.58 -1.07 -3.11
N LEU A 43 12.85 0.02 -3.36
CA LEU A 43 12.80 0.75 -4.63
C LEU A 43 13.58 2.06 -4.53
N ASN A 44 14.64 2.13 -3.71
CA ASN A 44 15.43 3.34 -3.49
C ASN A 44 14.59 4.56 -3.04
N TYR A 45 13.56 4.33 -2.22
CA TYR A 45 12.59 5.35 -1.79
C TYR A 45 11.78 5.97 -2.92
N LEU A 46 11.64 5.27 -4.04
CA LEU A 46 10.67 5.62 -5.08
C LEU A 46 9.33 4.94 -4.82
N THR A 47 8.31 5.50 -5.44
CA THR A 47 6.96 4.94 -5.52
C THR A 47 6.89 3.90 -6.65
N PRO A 48 5.96 2.94 -6.57
CA PRO A 48 5.80 1.95 -7.64
C PRO A 48 5.56 2.57 -9.02
N VAL A 49 4.84 3.71 -9.09
CA VAL A 49 4.58 4.41 -10.34
C VAL A 49 5.87 4.99 -10.95
N GLU A 50 6.73 5.58 -10.13
CA GLU A 50 8.03 6.12 -10.58
C GLU A 50 8.99 5.05 -11.10
N VAL A 51 8.81 3.78 -10.71
CA VAL A 51 9.66 2.67 -11.18
C VAL A 51 9.13 2.04 -12.46
N HIS A 52 7.81 1.99 -12.65
CA HIS A 52 7.18 1.23 -13.74
C HIS A 52 6.71 2.08 -14.91
N PHE A 53 6.45 3.36 -14.71
CA PHE A 53 5.89 4.27 -15.72
C PHE A 53 6.81 5.43 -16.08
N ASN A 54 8.10 5.32 -15.74
CA ASN A 54 9.15 6.27 -16.01
C ASN A 54 10.17 5.64 -16.96
#